data_AF-A0A2M7ZNF4-F1
#
_entry.id   AF-A0A2M7ZNF4-F1
#
_cell.length_a   1.000
_cell.length_b   1.000
_cell.length_c   1.000
_cell.angle_alpha   90.00
_cell.angle_beta   90.00
_cell.angle_gamma   90.00
#
_symmetry.space_group_name_H-M   'P 1'
#
loop_
_entity.id
_entity.type
_entity.pdbx_description
1 polymer ?
#
loop_
_entity_poly.entity_id
_entity_poly.type
_entity_poly.pdbx_seq_one_letter_code
_entity_poly.pdbx_strand_id
1 'polypeptide(L)' 'MPEFENLKVKRNLTALVEFSRIINSSLDLDFILGNVLLTCMGKYLSSRGLIALHQNGNYVVKS' A
#
# COMPACT_ATOMS: atom_id res chain seq x y z
N MET A 1 7.74 22.42 20.78
CA MET A 1 7.86 21.59 19.55
C MET A 1 6.93 20.35 19.48
N PRO A 2 5.74 20.27 20.13
CA PRO A 2 4.79 19.14 19.93
C PRO A 2 3.80 19.34 18.75
N GLU A 3 3.63 20.57 18.26
CA GLU A 3 2.67 20.90 17.21
C GLU A 3 3.07 20.33 15.83
N PHE A 4 4.36 20.37 15.51
CA PHE A 4 4.91 19.76 14.28
C PHE A 4 4.75 18.25 14.23
N GLU A 5 4.89 17.56 15.36
CA GLU A 5 4.66 16.11 15.44
C GLU A 5 3.18 15.78 15.27
N ASN A 6 2.28 16.57 15.87
CA ASN A 6 0.84 16.41 15.64
C ASN A 6 0.44 16.59 14.17
N LEU A 7 1.05 17.56 13.47
CA LEU A 7 0.83 17.76 12.04
C LEU A 7 1.30 16.57 11.19
N LYS A 8 2.48 16.01 11.50
CA LYS A 8 2.98 14.79 10.83
C LYS A 8 2.05 13.59 11.05
N VAL A 9 1.62 13.36 12.30
CA VAL A 9 0.71 12.27 12.65
C VAL A 9 -0.61 12.42 11.90
N LYS A 10 -1.21 13.61 11.92
CA LYS A 10 -2.45 13.89 11.19
C LYS A 10 -2.33 13.58 9.70
N ARG A 11 -1.25 14.03 9.06
CA ARG A 11 -0.99 13.75 7.64
C ARG A 11 -0.86 12.26 7.34
N ASN A 12 -0.13 11.51 8.16
CA ASN A 12 0.05 10.07 7.98
C ASN A 12 -1.27 9.31 8.14
N LEU A 13 -2.11 9.70 9.11
CA LEU A 13 -3.43 9.12 9.30
C LEU A 13 -4.38 9.45 8.14
N THR A 14 -4.37 10.69 7.63
CA THR A 14 -5.12 11.05 6.43
C THR A 14 -4.70 10.20 5.22
N ALA A 15 -3.40 10.06 4.99
CA ALA A 15 -2.89 9.21 3.90
C ALA A 15 -3.30 7.75 4.06
N LEU A 16 -3.33 7.21 5.29
CA LEU A 16 -3.78 5.84 5.56
C LEU A 16 -5.28 5.66 5.26
N VAL A 17 -6.11 6.64 5.60
CA VAL A 17 -7.56 6.62 5.30
C VAL A 17 -7.80 6.69 3.79
N GLU A 18 -7.08 7.54 3.07
CA GLU A 18 -7.17 7.63 1.60
C GLU A 18 -6.71 6.34 0.94
N PHE A 19 -5.56 5.79 1.36
CA PHE A 19 -5.07 4.51 0.88
C PHE A 19 -6.11 3.39 1.09
N SER A 20 -6.72 3.34 2.29
CA SER A 20 -7.79 2.39 2.60
C SER A 20 -9.00 2.55 1.69
N ARG A 21 -9.42 3.78 1.38
CA ARG A 21 -10.51 4.02 0.40
C ARG A 21 -10.17 3.49 -0.98
N ILE A 22 -8.95 3.71 -1.46
CA ILE A 22 -8.52 3.29 -2.80
C ILE A 22 -8.51 1.76 -2.89
N ILE A 23 -7.83 1.06 -1.98
CA ILE A 23 -7.73 -0.41 -2.07
C ILE A 23 -9.10 -1.09 -1.88
N ASN A 24 -10.04 -0.47 -1.18
CA ASN A 24 -11.39 -1.01 -0.99
C ASN A 24 -12.41 -0.52 -2.04
N SER A 25 -12.00 0.25 -3.06
CA SER A 25 -12.92 0.74 -4.09
C SER A 25 -13.23 -0.30 -5.18
N SER A 26 -12.55 -1.44 -5.17
CA SER A 26 -12.68 -2.51 -6.16
C SER A 26 -12.54 -3.88 -5.50
N LEU A 27 -13.13 -4.91 -6.09
CA LEU A 27 -12.92 -6.32 -5.74
C LEU A 27 -11.87 -7.00 -6.64
N ASP A 28 -11.32 -6.27 -7.61
CA ASP A 28 -10.27 -6.76 -8.49
C ASP A 28 -8.94 -6.88 -7.74
N LEU A 29 -8.47 -8.11 -7.57
CA LEU A 29 -7.24 -8.42 -6.85
C LEU A 29 -6.01 -7.75 -7.49
N ASP A 30 -5.93 -7.66 -8.82
CA ASP A 30 -4.78 -7.06 -9.49
C ASP A 30 -4.72 -5.55 -9.25
N PHE A 31 -5.88 -4.90 -9.25
CA PHE A 31 -5.99 -3.49 -8.85
C PHE A 31 -5.57 -3.27 -7.40
N ILE A 32 -6.06 -4.11 -6.47
CA ILE A 32 -5.74 -4.01 -5.04
C ILE A 32 -4.23 -4.17 -4.82
N LEU A 33 -3.67 -5.28 -5.31
CA LEU A 33 -2.25 -5.60 -5.14
C LEU A 33 -1.34 -4.60 -5.84
N GLY A 34 -1.72 -4.10 -7.02
CA GLY A 34 -1.00 -3.04 -7.71
C GLY A 34 -0.91 -1.75 -6.88
N ASN A 35 -2.01 -1.29 -6.29
CA ASN A 35 -2.01 -0.10 -5.43
C ASN A 35 -1.21 -0.31 -4.15
N VAL A 36 -1.29 -1.50 -3.53
CA VAL A 36 -0.48 -1.86 -2.36
C VAL A 36 1.01 -1.85 -2.70
N LEU A 37 1.40 -2.52 -3.79
CA LEU A 37 2.80 -2.60 -4.23
C LEU A 37 3.36 -1.21 -4.54
N LEU A 38 2.62 -0.41 -5.32
CA LEU A 38 3.03 0.94 -5.69
C LEU A 38 3.20 1.85 -4.47
N THR A 39 2.30 1.75 -3.49
CA THR A 39 2.39 2.51 -2.22
C THR A 39 3.63 2.12 -1.43
N CYS A 40 3.92 0.82 -1.31
CA CYS A 40 5.14 0.32 -0.67
C CYS A 40 6.39 0.79 -1.42
N MET A 41 6.43 0.65 -2.75
CA MET A 41 7.55 1.10 -3.58
C MET A 41 7.79 2.60 -3.44
N GLY A 42 6.74 3.43 -3.45
CA GLY A 42 6.82 4.87 -3.23
C GLY A 42 7.39 5.22 -1.84
N LYS A 43 6.98 4.48 -0.80
CA LYS A 43 7.50 4.66 0.57
C LYS A 43 8.99 4.32 0.70
N TYR A 44 9.44 3.26 0.04
CA TYR A 44 10.82 2.78 0.12
C TYR A 44 11.72 3.28 -1.02
N LEU A 45 11.20 4.15 -1.91
CA LEU A 45 11.89 4.64 -3.10
C LEU A 45 12.46 3.50 -3.96
N SER A 46 11.72 2.40 -4.08
CA SER A 46 12.12 1.25 -4.91
C SER A 46 11.61 1.40 -6.33
N SER A 47 12.45 1.02 -7.31
CA SER A 47 12.09 1.02 -8.73
C SER A 47 11.43 -0.28 -9.19
N ARG A 48 11.55 -1.36 -8.41
CA ARG A 48 10.96 -2.66 -8.67
C ARG A 48 10.43 -3.28 -7.38
N GLY A 49 9.39 -4.08 -7.51
CA GLY A 49 8.80 -4.84 -6.43
C GLY A 49 7.99 -5.99 -7.00
N LEU A 50 7.69 -6.97 -6.15
CA LEU A 50 6.80 -8.08 -6.48
C LEU A 50 5.98 -8.45 -5.26
N ILE A 51 4.82 -9.06 -5.49
CA ILE A 51 3.97 -9.65 -4.46
C ILE A 51 3.94 -11.15 -4.69
N ALA A 52 4.26 -11.93 -3.67
CA ALA A 52 4.10 -13.39 -3.69
C ALA A 52 2.82 -13.76 -2.94
N LEU A 53 1.83 -14.29 -3.64
CA LEU A 53 0.59 -14.81 -3.07
C LEU A 53 0.76 -16.28 -2.75
N HIS A 54 0.51 -16.67 -1.51
CA HIS A 54 0.46 -18.08 -1.15
C HIS A 54 -0.93 -18.64 -1.49
N GLN A 55 -0.99 -19.56 -2.45
CA GLN A 55 -2.21 -20.21 -2.91
C GLN A 55 -1.98 -21.71 -3.07
N ASN A 56 -2.81 -22.54 -2.43
CA ASN A 56 -2.79 -23.99 -2.56
C ASN A 56 -1.40 -24.63 -2.33
N GLY A 57 -0.64 -24.13 -1.35
CA GLY A 57 0.70 -24.62 -1.01
C GLY A 57 1.83 -24.12 -1.92
N ASN A 58 1.53 -23.25 -2.89
CA ASN A 58 2.51 -22.67 -3.81
C ASN A 58 2.51 -21.14 -3.71
N TYR A 59 3.61 -20.51 -4.11
CA TYR A 59 3.68 -19.05 -4.27
C TYR A 59 3.45 -18.66 -5.72
N VAL A 60 2.44 -17.82 -5.95
CA VAL A 60 2.15 -17.19 -7.24
C VAL A 60 2.65 -15.75 -7.18
N VAL A 61 3.57 -15.40 -8.07
CA VAL A 61 4.12 -14.04 -8.13
C VAL A 61 3.25 -13.15 -9.00
N LYS A 62 2.95 -11.95 -8.49
CA LYS A 62 2.29 -10.85 -9.19
C LYS A 62 3.20 -9.61 -9.14
N SER A 63 3.28 -8.86 -10.23
CA SER A 63 4.11 -7.66 -10.38
C SER A 63 3.37 -6.60 -11.18
#